data_AF-A0A0V7ZKN7-F1
#
_entry.id   AF-A0A0V7ZKN7-F1
#
_cell.length_a   1.000
_cell.length_b   1.000
_cell.length_c   1.000
_cell.angle_alpha   90.00
_cell.angle_beta   90.00
_cell.angle_gamma   90.00
#
_symmetry.space_group_name_H-M   'P 1'
#
loop_
_entity.id
_entity.type
_entity.pdbx_description
1 polymer ?
#
loop_
_entity_poly.entity_id
_entity_poly.type
_entity_poly.pdbx_seq_one_letter_code
_entity_poly.pdbx_strand_id
1 'polypeptide(L)'
;MGWLSHEVLTTFKFQRNQTYDYTGLVAGRDYVFEVLDNDCTRGCMSARWKNIKCGDCIILANASGTQKYEVEEIDYYSEPADMWMALLKQVNE
;
A
#
# COMPACT_ATOMS: atom_id res chain seq x y z
N MET A 1 29.59 23.79 -25.00
CA MET A 1 29.73 22.77 -23.94
C MET A 1 28.33 22.31 -23.60
N GLY A 2 27.97 21.10 -24.02
CA GLY A 2 26.58 20.63 -24.11
C GLY A 2 25.98 20.17 -22.78
N TRP A 3 24.67 20.38 -22.67
CA TRP A 3 23.78 20.03 -21.58
C TRP A 3 23.49 18.53 -21.55
N LEU A 4 23.25 17.97 -20.36
CA LEU A 4 22.44 16.75 -20.21
C LEU A 4 21.51 16.95 -19.00
N SER A 5 20.29 17.40 -19.29
CA SER A 5 19.15 17.26 -18.38
C SER A 5 18.78 15.78 -18.34
N HIS A 6 18.91 15.14 -17.19
CA HIS A 6 18.34 13.81 -16.97
C HIS A 6 16.82 13.97 -16.80
N GLU A 7 16.08 13.77 -17.88
CA GLU A 7 14.65 13.54 -17.83
C GLU A 7 14.41 12.10 -17.35
N VAL A 8 13.99 11.96 -16.09
CA VAL A 8 13.53 10.69 -15.54
C VAL A 8 12.17 10.38 -16.19
N LEU A 9 12.20 9.56 -17.23
CA LEU A 9 10.98 9.06 -17.89
C LEU A 9 10.26 8.09 -16.95
N THR A 10 9.29 8.61 -16.20
CA THR A 10 8.30 7.80 -15.48
C THR A 10 7.37 7.15 -16.50
N THR A 11 7.76 5.96 -16.97
CA THR A 11 6.88 5.12 -17.78
C THR A 11 5.72 4.65 -16.90
N PHE A 12 4.61 5.38 -16.94
CA PHE A 12 3.31 4.94 -16.43
C PHE A 12 2.86 3.72 -17.24
N LYS A 13 3.34 2.53 -16.87
CA LYS A 13 2.68 1.29 -17.26
C LYS A 13 1.34 1.29 -16.54
N PHE A 14 0.25 1.42 -17.30
CA PHE A 14 -1.11 1.09 -16.86
C PHE A 14 -1.14 -0.41 -16.53
N GLN A 15 -0.59 -0.78 -15.38
CA GLN A 15 -0.77 -2.10 -14.83
C GLN A 15 -2.15 -2.15 -14.21
N ARG A 16 -2.87 -3.25 -14.40
CA ARG A 16 -4.15 -3.47 -13.75
C ARG A 16 -3.89 -3.52 -12.24
N ASN A 17 -4.40 -2.53 -11.51
CA ASN A 17 -4.30 -2.47 -10.06
C ASN A 17 -5.10 -3.64 -9.48
N GLN A 18 -4.49 -4.43 -8.61
CA GLN A 18 -5.13 -5.55 -7.94
C GLN A 18 -5.75 -5.09 -6.63
N THR A 19 -6.75 -5.83 -6.15
CA THR A 19 -7.32 -5.62 -4.82
C THR A 19 -7.04 -6.84 -3.96
N TYR A 20 -6.46 -6.61 -2.79
CA TYR A 20 -6.12 -7.64 -1.81
C TYR A 20 -7.06 -7.54 -0.61
N ASP A 21 -7.73 -8.64 -0.30
CA ASP A 21 -8.71 -8.70 0.78
C ASP A 21 -8.04 -9.23 2.06
N TYR A 22 -7.93 -8.37 3.06
CA TYR A 22 -7.35 -8.65 4.37
C TYR A 22 -8.43 -8.79 5.46
N THR A 23 -9.72 -8.73 5.11
CA THR A 23 -10.81 -8.75 6.09
C THR A 23 -10.91 -10.05 6.88
N GLY A 24 -10.39 -11.16 6.33
CA GLY A 24 -10.29 -12.46 7.00
C GLY A 24 -9.04 -12.64 7.87
N LEU A 25 -8.14 -11.65 7.93
CA LEU A 25 -6.88 -11.71 8.65
C LEU A 25 -6.94 -10.94 9.97
N VAL A 26 -6.07 -11.30 10.93
CA VAL A 26 -6.08 -10.75 12.28
C VAL A 26 -5.08 -9.60 12.43
N ALA A 27 -5.57 -8.39 12.68
CA ALA A 27 -4.74 -7.22 13.01
C ALA A 27 -3.86 -7.48 14.25
N GLY A 28 -2.62 -7.01 14.22
CA GLY A 28 -1.59 -7.26 15.23
C GLY A 28 -0.92 -8.64 15.14
N ARG A 29 -1.43 -9.55 14.29
CA ARG A 29 -0.84 -10.89 14.04
C ARG A 29 -0.39 -11.05 12.59
N ASP A 30 -1.33 -10.90 11.66
CA ASP A 30 -1.10 -11.12 10.22
C ASP A 30 -0.69 -9.83 9.50
N TYR A 31 -1.15 -8.70 10.04
CA TYR A 31 -0.76 -7.36 9.61
C TYR A 31 -0.82 -6.38 10.79
N VAL A 32 -0.09 -5.27 10.69
CA VAL A 32 -0.19 -4.11 11.58
C VAL A 32 -0.60 -2.92 10.73
N PHE A 33 -1.59 -2.15 11.16
CA PHE A 33 -2.02 -0.92 10.51
C PHE A 33 -2.10 0.20 11.53
N GLU A 34 -1.44 1.31 11.25
CA GLU A 34 -1.43 2.50 12.11
C GLU A 34 -1.88 3.70 11.30
N VAL A 35 -2.82 4.46 11.86
CA VAL A 35 -3.31 5.70 11.26
C VAL A 35 -2.28 6.81 11.46
N LEU A 36 -1.98 7.56 10.40
CA LEU A 36 -0.98 8.63 10.41
C LEU A 36 -1.59 10.04 10.54
N ASP A 37 -2.86 10.22 10.19
CA ASP A 37 -3.54 11.51 10.23
C ASP A 37 -4.75 11.51 11.18
N ASN A 38 -5.13 12.70 11.66
CA ASN A 38 -6.30 12.85 12.53
C ASN A 38 -7.61 12.54 11.79
N ASP A 39 -7.59 12.64 10.46
CA ASP A 39 -8.75 12.40 9.60
C ASP A 39 -8.95 10.91 9.27
N CYS A 40 -8.07 10.04 9.75
CA CYS A 40 -8.07 8.60 9.52
C CYS A 40 -8.03 8.17 8.04
N THR A 41 -7.58 9.05 7.16
CA THR A 41 -7.54 8.83 5.71
C THR A 41 -6.24 8.24 5.24
N ARG A 42 -5.16 8.31 6.03
CA ARG A 42 -3.86 7.72 5.69
C ARG A 42 -3.31 6.89 6.83
N GLY A 43 -2.61 5.83 6.49
CA GLY A 43 -1.98 4.97 7.48
C GLY A 43 -0.79 4.21 6.92
N CYS A 44 0.09 3.75 7.79
CA CYS A 44 1.12 2.80 7.43
C CYS A 44 0.64 1.37 7.74
N MET A 45 0.96 0.43 6.86
CA MET A 45 0.66 -0.98 7.05
C MET A 45 1.93 -1.79 6.90
N SER A 46 2.16 -2.73 7.81
CA SER A 46 3.17 -3.78 7.67
C SER A 46 2.49 -5.14 7.62
N ALA A 47 2.79 -5.94 6.62
CA ALA A 47 2.22 -7.28 6.50
C ALA A 47 3.12 -8.20 5.68
N ARG A 48 2.68 -9.45 5.53
CA ARG A 48 3.27 -10.41 4.59
C ARG A 48 2.33 -10.67 3.43
N TRP A 49 2.80 -10.43 2.21
CA TRP A 49 2.21 -10.85 0.94
C TRP A 49 3.17 -10.56 -0.20
N LYS A 50 3.13 -11.34 -1.28
CA LYS A 50 4.01 -11.11 -2.45
C LYS A 50 3.31 -10.30 -3.53
N ASN A 51 4.06 -9.40 -4.18
CA ASN A 51 3.69 -8.69 -5.40
C ASN A 51 2.62 -7.59 -5.28
N ILE A 52 2.37 -7.07 -4.08
CA ILE A 52 1.66 -5.79 -3.89
C ILE A 52 2.56 -4.66 -4.43
N LYS A 53 1.97 -3.70 -5.14
CA LYS A 53 2.68 -2.54 -5.69
C LYS A 53 1.88 -1.25 -5.48
N CYS A 54 2.54 -0.11 -5.67
CA CYS A 54 1.87 1.20 -5.74
C CYS A 54 0.69 1.17 -6.73
N GLY A 55 -0.44 1.75 -6.31
CA GLY A 55 -1.70 1.77 -7.03
C GLY A 55 -2.62 0.57 -6.76
N ASP A 56 -2.10 -0.54 -6.23
CA ASP A 56 -2.97 -1.64 -5.77
C ASP A 56 -3.84 -1.18 -4.59
N CYS A 57 -4.91 -1.92 -4.31
CA CYS A 57 -5.81 -1.63 -3.22
C CYS A 57 -5.81 -2.74 -2.16
N ILE A 58 -6.00 -2.36 -0.90
CA ILE A 58 -6.13 -3.26 0.24
C ILE A 58 -7.47 -3.00 0.91
N ILE A 59 -8.22 -4.06 1.21
CA ILE A 59 -9.47 -3.98 1.99
C ILE A 59 -9.19 -4.46 3.40
N LEU A 60 -9.39 -3.59 4.39
CA LEU A 60 -9.25 -3.90 5.80
C LEU A 60 -10.61 -3.92 6.48
N ALA A 61 -10.80 -4.84 7.42
CA ALA A 61 -11.93 -4.78 8.35
C ALA A 61 -11.60 -3.83 9.50
N ASN A 62 -12.55 -2.96 9.84
CA ASN A 62 -12.53 -2.10 11.02
C ASN A 62 -13.87 -2.22 11.78
N ALA A 63 -14.00 -1.51 12.90
CA ALA A 63 -15.22 -1.57 13.73
C ALA A 63 -16.49 -1.09 13.01
N SER A 64 -16.34 -0.26 11.98
CA SER A 64 -17.44 0.34 11.20
C SER A 64 -17.75 -0.43 9.92
N GLY A 65 -17.01 -1.50 9.60
CA GLY A 65 -17.18 -2.30 8.39
C GLY A 65 -15.86 -2.54 7.66
N THR A 66 -15.92 -2.59 6.33
CA THR A 66 -14.73 -2.76 5.48
C THR A 66 -14.34 -1.42 4.87
N GLN A 67 -13.06 -1.09 4.93
CA GLN A 67 -12.52 0.10 4.31
C GLN A 67 -11.47 -0.27 3.27
N LYS A 68 -11.55 0.40 2.12
CA LYS A 68 -10.59 0.24 1.02
C LYS A 68 -9.54 1.35 1.08
N TYR A 69 -8.29 0.95 0.86
CA TYR A 69 -7.14 1.82 0.79
C TYR A 69 -6.33 1.54 -0.46
N GLU A 70 -5.81 2.58 -1.12
CA GLU A 70 -4.83 2.49 -2.20
C GLU A 70 -3.41 2.55 -1.63
N VAL A 71 -2.51 1.76 -2.19
CA VAL A 71 -1.08 1.76 -1.86
C VAL A 71 -0.42 2.95 -2.55
N GLU A 72 -0.04 3.98 -1.79
CA GLU A 72 0.69 5.14 -2.31
C GLU A 72 2.17 4.81 -2.49
N GLU A 73 2.78 4.21 -1.47
CA GLU A 73 4.19 3.84 -1.43
C GLU A 73 4.34 2.46 -0.79
N ILE A 74 5.33 1.67 -1.22
CA ILE A 74 5.62 0.36 -0.65
C ILE A 74 7.11 0.03 -0.71
N ASP A 75 7.62 -0.45 0.40
CA ASP A 75 8.97 -0.97 0.56
C ASP A 75 8.92 -2.44 0.97
N TYR A 76 9.70 -3.26 0.28
CA TYR A 76 9.87 -4.67 0.62
C TYR A 76 11.12 -4.87 1.47
N TYR A 77 11.00 -5.69 2.50
CA TYR A 77 12.16 -6.15 3.25
C TYR A 77 12.87 -7.27 2.47
N SER A 78 14.20 -7.32 2.56
CA SER A 78 14.99 -8.37 1.92
C SER A 78 14.77 -9.75 2.56
N GLU A 79 14.45 -9.79 3.86
CA GLU A 79 14.20 -11.03 4.59
C GLU A 79 13.16 -10.84 5.72
N PRO A 80 12.03 -11.58 5.71
CA PRO A 80 11.58 -12.45 4.62
C PRO A 80 11.08 -11.61 3.43
N ALA A 81 11.35 -12.05 2.20
CA ALA A 81 11.08 -11.29 0.97
C ALA A 81 9.58 -11.09 0.65
N ASP A 82 8.69 -11.69 1.43
CA ASP A 82 7.25 -11.48 1.37
C ASP A 82 6.74 -10.44 2.37
N MET A 83 7.61 -9.87 3.21
CA MET A 83 7.26 -8.81 4.14
C MET A 83 7.49 -7.45 3.52
N TRP A 84 6.56 -6.54 3.78
CA TRP A 84 6.61 -5.17 3.27
C TRP A 84 6.01 -4.20 4.29
N MET A 85 6.33 -2.93 4.08
CA MET A 85 5.71 -1.79 4.72
C MET A 85 5.18 -0.86 3.63
N ALA A 86 3.94 -0.40 3.75
CA ALA A 86 3.30 0.44 2.76
C ALA A 86 2.60 1.64 3.39
N LEU A 87 2.64 2.76 2.68
CA LEU A 87 1.78 3.91 2.95
C LEU A 87 0.47 3.73 2.19
N LEU A 88 -0.62 3.80 2.93
CA LEU A 88 -1.97 3.56 2.44
C LEU A 88 -2.80 4.85 2.54
N LYS A 89 -3.64 5.07 1.53
CA LYS A 89 -4.62 6.16 1.49
C LYS A 89 -6.02 5.63 1.27
N GLN A 90 -6.95 6.05 2.10
CA GLN A 90 -8.35 5.67 2.02
C GLN A 90 -8.93 6.12 0.68
N VAL A 91 -9.65 5.20 0.04
CA VAL A 91 -10.44 5.48 -1.16
C VAL A 91 -11.88 5.69 -0.70
N ASN A 92 -12.40 6.91 -0.91
CA ASN A 92 -13.82 7.18 -0.76
C ASN A 92 -14.52 6.76 -2.07
N GLU A 93 -15.48 5.85 -1.99
CA GLU A 93 -16.39 5.55 -3.10
C GLU A 93 -17.41 6.68 -3.31
#